data_AF-A0A3D3CS69-F1
#
_entry.id   AF-A0A3D3CS69-F1
#
_cell.length_a   1.000
_cell.length_b   1.000
_cell.length_c   1.000
_cell.angle_alpha   90.00
_cell.angle_beta   90.00
_cell.angle_gamma   90.00
#
_symmetry.space_group_name_H-M   'P 1'
#
loop_
_entity.id
_entity.type
_entity.pdbx_description
1 polymer ?
#
loop_
_entity_poly.entity_id
_entity_poly.type
_entity_poly.pdbx_seq_one_letter_code
_entity_poly.pdbx_strand_id
1 'polypeptide(L)' 'FKLRGINFTISAACASGSHAIGLGYHFIKTGLQECVITGGAQEINALSMSNFDA' A
#
# COMPACT_ATOMS: atom_id res chain seq x y z
N PHE A 1 -7.74 7.98 13.81
CA PHE A 1 -7.99 6.56 14.09
C PHE A 1 -7.28 5.97 15.34
N LYS A 2 -6.31 6.62 16.01
CA LYS A 2 -5.63 6.10 17.23
C LYS A 2 -5.25 4.60 17.17
N LEU A 3 -4.88 4.10 15.99
CA LEU A 3 -4.50 2.71 15.78
C LEU A 3 -3.12 2.47 16.41
N ARG A 4 -2.93 1.30 17.04
CA ARG A 4 -1.69 0.94 17.75
C ARG A 4 -1.03 -0.33 17.18
N GLY A 5 -1.59 -0.90 16.12
CA GLY A 5 -1.06 -2.08 15.44
C GLY A 5 0.01 -1.74 14.39
N ILE A 6 0.37 -2.73 13.57
CA ILE A 6 1.35 -2.59 12.49
C ILE A 6 0.87 -1.49 11.51
N ASN A 7 1.72 -0.48 11.29
CA ASN A 7 1.41 0.66 10.43
C ASN A 7 2.66 1.12 9.67
N PHE A 8 2.65 0.95 8.35
CA PHE A 8 3.72 1.42 7.47
C PHE A 8 3.20 1.60 6.04
N THR A 9 3.98 2.27 5.20
CA THR A 9 3.72 2.42 3.76
C THR A 9 4.70 1.55 2.98
N ILE A 10 4.23 0.88 1.93
CA ILE A 10 5.05 0.05 1.04
C ILE A 10 5.08 0.64 -0.37
N SER A 11 6.23 0.56 -1.03
CA SER A 11 6.41 0.98 -2.42
C SER A 11 6.96 -0.17 -3.25
N ALA A 12 6.19 -0.57 -4.27
CA ALA A 12 6.53 -1.57 -5.27
C ALA A 12 6.06 -1.11 -6.66
N ALA A 13 6.16 0.19 -6.94
CA ALA A 13 5.67 0.83 -8.16
C ALA A 13 4.22 0.42 -8.48
N CYS A 14 3.94 -0.06 -9.69
CA CYS A 14 2.60 -0.47 -10.14
C CYS A 14 1.97 -1.56 -9.27
N ALA A 15 2.78 -2.39 -8.59
CA ALA A 15 2.29 -3.48 -7.74
C ALA A 15 2.01 -3.04 -6.29
N SER A 16 2.27 -1.78 -5.92
CA SER A 16 2.21 -1.33 -4.51
C SER A 16 0.87 -1.63 -3.84
N GLY A 17 -0.26 -1.37 -4.52
CA GLY A 17 -1.59 -1.63 -3.97
C GLY A 17 -1.85 -3.11 -3.72
N SER A 18 -1.57 -3.97 -4.71
CA SER A 18 -1.70 -5.43 -4.58
C SER A 18 -0.74 -5.99 -3.53
N HIS A 19 0.47 -5.45 -3.43
CA HIS A 19 1.46 -5.85 -2.44
C HIS A 19 0.98 -5.51 -1.03
N ALA A 20 0.45 -4.30 -0.81
CA ALA A 20 -0.15 -3.91 0.46
C ALA A 20 -1.32 -4.83 0.85
N ILE A 21 -2.17 -5.23 -0.11
CA ILE A 21 -3.30 -6.13 0.14
C ILE A 21 -2.81 -7.53 0.53
N GLY A 22 -1.83 -8.07 -0.20
CA GLY A 22 -1.23 -9.38 0.09
C GLY A 22 -0.58 -9.44 1.47
N LEU A 23 0.11 -8.37 1.88
CA LEU A 23 0.67 -8.23 3.22
C LEU A 23 -0.41 -8.14 4.31
N GLY A 24 -1.48 -7.38 4.05
CA GLY A 24 -2.65 -7.34 4.93
C GLY A 24 -3.28 -8.71 5.14
N TYR A 25 -3.47 -9.48 4.06
CA TYR A 25 -3.92 -10.87 4.14
C TYR A 25 -2.97 -11.74 4.96
N HIS A 26 -1.66 -11.61 4.74
CA HIS A 26 -0.67 -12.37 5.51
C HIS A 26 -0.77 -12.06 7.01
N PHE A 27 -0.86 -10.79 7.40
CA PHE A 27 -0.99 -10.38 8.80
C PHE A 27 -2.23 -10.94 9.48
N ILE A 28 -3.37 -10.96 8.78
CA ILE A 28 -4.60 -11.56 9.31
C ILE A 28 -4.45 -13.08 9.41
N LYS A 29 -3.94 -13.73 8.36
CA LYS A 29 -3.75 -15.18 8.32
C LYS A 29 -2.82 -15.70 9.42
N THR A 30 -1.75 -14.96 9.73
CA THR A 30 -0.79 -15.34 10.76
C THR A 30 -1.19 -14.91 12.18
N GLY A 31 -2.36 -14.29 12.34
CA GLY A 31 -2.85 -13.82 13.64
C GLY A 31 -2.11 -12.59 14.19
N LEU A 32 -1.38 -11.85 13.35
CA LEU A 32 -0.64 -10.64 13.76
C LEU A 32 -1.56 -9.42 13.89
N GLN A 33 -2.66 -9.37 13.14
CA GLN A 33 -3.67 -8.31 13.18
C GLN A 33 -5.06 -8.90 12.94
N GLU A 34 -6.09 -8.43 13.63
CA GLU A 34 -7.47 -8.88 13.41
C GLU A 34 -8.14 -8.16 12.22
N CYS A 35 -7.74 -6.90 11.98
CA CYS A 35 -8.25 -6.06 10.90
C CYS A 35 -7.14 -5.14 10.40
N VAL A 36 -7.07 -4.97 9.08
CA VAL A 36 -6.05 -4.14 8.43
C VAL A 36 -6.72 -3.29 7.36
N ILE A 37 -6.44 -1.99 7.35
CA ILE A 37 -6.80 -1.10 6.24
C ILE A 37 -5.63 -1.10 5.27
N THR A 38 -5.90 -1.42 4.01
CA THR A 38 -4.87 -1.58 2.99
C THR A 38 -5.35 -1.05 1.64
N GLY A 39 -4.42 -0.62 0.79
CA GLY A 39 -4.71 -0.06 -0.51
C GLY A 39 -3.48 0.59 -1.14
N GLY A 40 -3.69 1.27 -2.26
CA GLY A 40 -2.67 2.07 -2.93
C GLY A 40 -3.32 3.27 -3.60
N ALA A 41 -2.57 4.36 -3.70
CA ALA A 41 -2.97 5.57 -4.41
C ALA A 41 -1.80 6.06 -5.27
N GLN A 42 -2.12 6.64 -6.41
CA GLN A 42 -1.15 7.27 -7.30
C GLN A 42 -1.63 8.68 -7.60
N GLU A 43 -0.76 9.66 -7.37
CA GLU A 43 -0.97 11.02 -7.83
C GLU A 43 -0.44 11.14 -9.27
N ILE A 44 -1.16 11.93 -10.08
CA ILE A 44 -0.71 12.34 -11.41
C ILE A 44 -0.48 13.85 -11.45
N ASN A 45 0.64 14.28 -12.01
CA ASN A 45 0.99 15.67 -12.21
C ASN A 45 1.84 15.83 -13.48
N ALA A 46 2.00 17.07 -13.96
CA ALA A 46 2.72 17.33 -15.22
C ALA A 46 4.17 16.83 -15.19
N LEU A 47 4.86 16.93 -14.05
CA LEU A 47 6.24 16.47 -13.89
C LEU A 47 6.34 14.94 -13.80
N SER A 48 5.35 14.27 -13.21
CA SER A 48 5.34 12.80 -13.12
C SER A 48 5.00 12.15 -14.46
N MET A 49 4.08 12.74 -15.24
CA MET A 49 3.70 12.22 -16.55
C MET A 49 4.74 12.52 -17.64
N SER A 50 5.45 13.66 -17.57
CA SER A 50 6.48 14.00 -18.57
C SER A 50 7.64 13.01 -18.60
N ASN A 51 7.99 12.39 -17.47
CA ASN A 51 9.02 11.36 -17.40
C ASN A 51 8.53 9.98 -17.87
N PHE A 52 7.21 9.79 -17.96
CA PHE A 52 6.61 8.52 -18.38
C PHE A 52 6.42 8.44 -19.90
N ASP A 53 6.27 9.60 -20.57
CA ASP A 53 6.06 9.73 -22.02
C ASP A 53 7.31 10.19 -22.80
N ALA A 54 8.45 10.35 -22.11
CA ALA A 54 9.75 10.65 -22.71
C ALA A 54 10.38 9.39 -23.35
#